data_AF-A0A7J4JEC9-F1
#
_entry.id   AF-A0A7J4JEC9-F1
#
_cell.length_a   1.000
_cell.length_b   1.000
_cell.length_c   1.000
_cell.angle_alpha   90.00
_cell.angle_beta   90.00
_cell.angle_gamma   90.00
#
_symmetry.space_group_name_H-M   'P 1'
#
loop_
_entity.id
_entity.type
_entity.pdbx_description
1 polymer ?
#
loop_
_entity_poly.entity_id
_entity_poly.type
_entity_poly.pdbx_seq_one_letter_code
_entity_poly.pdbx_strand_id
1 'polypeptide(L)' 'MGGFDTRLVTSEDIDLAKRVQAIGRVVYAPEAVVRVSNRRLRAWGYGKFLSYHVSNAFRYRLLGHAHADYEVVR' A
#
# COMPACT_ATOMS: atom_id res chain seq x y z
N MET A 1 1.34 -18.08 -4.25
CA MET A 1 0.86 -16.68 -4.13
C MET A 1 -0.13 -16.25 -5.19
N GLY A 2 -0.12 -16.78 -6.43
CA GLY A 2 -1.14 -16.39 -7.42
C GLY A 2 -1.11 -14.91 -7.85
N GLY A 3 -0.02 -14.18 -7.57
CA GLY A 3 0.14 -12.77 -7.93
C GLY A 3 -0.60 -11.78 -7.03
N PHE A 4 -0.68 -10.54 -7.49
CA PHE A 4 -1.49 -9.48 -6.88
C PHE A 4 -2.98 -9.71 -7.14
N ASP A 5 -3.84 -9.39 -6.17
CA ASP A 5 -5.27 -9.31 -6.40
C ASP A 5 -5.60 -8.03 -7.16
N THR A 6 -5.91 -8.16 -8.44
CA THR A 6 -6.16 -7.01 -9.35
C THR A 6 -7.46 -6.26 -9.03
N ARG A 7 -8.29 -6.79 -8.12
CA ARG A 7 -9.48 -6.08 -7.62
C ARG A 7 -9.12 -5.00 -6.60
N LEU A 8 -7.92 -5.07 -6.02
CA LEU A 8 -7.41 -4.06 -5.09
C LEU A 8 -6.75 -2.93 -5.89
N VAL A 9 -7.41 -1.78 -5.93
CA VAL A 9 -6.85 -0.55 -6.55
C VAL A 9 -5.69 0.01 -5.71
N THR A 10 -5.70 -0.28 -4.40
CA THR A 10 -4.65 0.05 -3.44
C THR A 10 -4.52 -1.07 -2.41
N SER A 11 -3.40 -1.11 -1.67
CA SER A 11 -3.11 -2.15 -0.65
C SER A 11 -2.85 -3.55 -1.22
N GLU A 12 -2.61 -3.68 -2.51
CA GLU A 12 -2.23 -4.95 -3.15
C GLU A 12 -0.89 -5.49 -2.61
N ASP A 13 0.01 -4.58 -2.25
CA ASP A 13 1.29 -4.86 -1.61
C ASP A 13 1.13 -5.36 -0.17
N ILE A 14 0.25 -4.72 0.61
CA ILE A 14 -0.10 -5.13 1.98
C ILE A 14 -0.76 -6.52 1.97
N ASP A 15 -1.66 -6.77 1.01
CA ASP A 15 -2.30 -8.08 0.84
C ASP A 15 -1.27 -9.17 0.55
N LEU A 16 -0.40 -8.92 -0.44
CA LEU A 16 0.64 -9.86 -0.79
C LEU A 16 1.58 -10.10 0.41
N ALA A 17 2.01 -9.05 1.10
CA ALA A 17 2.86 -9.15 2.28
C ALA A 17 2.22 -10.00 3.37
N LYS A 18 0.91 -9.82 3.64
CA LYS A 18 0.15 -10.63 4.61
C LYS A 18 0.12 -12.11 4.21
N ARG A 19 -0.12 -12.41 2.92
CA ARG A 19 -0.09 -13.79 2.41
C ARG A 19 1.31 -14.40 2.46
N VAL A 20 2.36 -13.61 2.20
CA VAL A 20 3.78 -14.02 2.36
C VAL A 20 4.10 -14.34 3.81
N GLN A 21 3.67 -13.50 4.74
CA GLN A 21 3.90 -13.72 6.17
C GLN A 21 3.18 -14.96 6.71
N ALA A 22 2.09 -15.39 6.10
CA ALA A 22 1.40 -16.62 6.50
C ALA A 22 2.21 -17.89 6.21
N ILE A 23 3.17 -17.83 5.27
CA ILE A 23 4.01 -18.98 4.88
C ILE A 23 5.50 -18.78 5.19
N GLY A 24 5.90 -17.60 5.64
CA GLY A 24 7.31 -17.23 5.79
C GLY A 24 7.51 -15.89 6.51
N ARG A 25 8.64 -15.23 6.25
CA ARG A 25 8.99 -13.95 6.86
C ARG A 25 9.21 -12.88 5.79
N VAL A 26 8.74 -11.68 6.05
CA VAL A 26 9.05 -10.47 5.27
C VAL A 26 10.03 -9.65 6.10
N VAL A 27 11.18 -9.30 5.52
CA VAL A 27 12.26 -8.58 6.19
C VAL A 27 12.61 -7.29 5.45
N TYR A 28 13.06 -6.29 6.18
CA TYR A 28 13.59 -5.05 5.60
C TYR A 28 15.08 -5.25 5.27
N ALA A 29 15.48 -4.94 4.04
CA ALA A 29 16.86 -5.02 3.57
C ALA A 29 17.48 -3.60 3.51
N PRO A 30 18.23 -3.16 4.53
CA PRO A 30 18.71 -1.78 4.64
C PRO A 30 19.72 -1.40 3.54
N GLU A 31 20.37 -2.38 2.92
CA GLU A 31 21.34 -2.16 1.85
C GLU A 31 20.68 -2.06 0.45
N ALA A 32 19.42 -2.48 0.33
CA ALA A 32 18.68 -2.48 -0.94
C ALA A 32 17.88 -1.18 -1.14
N VAL A 33 18.55 -0.03 -1.04
CA VAL A 33 17.89 1.29 -1.11
C VAL A 33 17.62 1.70 -2.55
N VAL A 34 16.36 2.01 -2.84
CA VAL A 34 15.93 2.61 -4.11
C VAL A 34 15.25 3.95 -3.84
N ARG A 35 15.64 5.00 -4.57
CA ARG A 35 15.02 6.33 -4.46
C ARG A 35 13.82 6.42 -5.39
N VAL A 36 12.70 6.92 -4.87
CA VAL A 36 11.46 7.13 -5.62
C VAL A 36 11.01 8.58 -5.53
N SER A 37 10.19 9.01 -6.49
CA SER A 37 9.65 10.38 -6.51
C SER A 37 8.51 10.54 -5.50
N ASN A 38 8.61 11.55 -4.63
CA ASN A 38 7.56 11.91 -3.65
C ASN A 38 6.41 12.72 -4.27
N ARG A 39 6.01 12.41 -5.52
CA ARG A 39 5.02 13.19 -6.30
C ARG A 39 3.68 13.35 -5.56
N ARG A 40 3.17 12.26 -4.97
CA ARG A 40 1.86 12.25 -4.29
C ARG A 40 1.89 13.09 -3.02
N LEU A 41 3.00 13.05 -2.29
CA LEU A 41 3.18 13.87 -1.11
C LEU A 41 3.19 15.37 -1.47
N ARG A 42 3.81 15.74 -2.59
CA ARG A 42 3.78 17.12 -3.10
C ARG A 42 2.38 17.56 -3.56
N ALA A 43 1.63 16.67 -4.20
CA ALA A 43 0.29 16.98 -4.72
C ALA A 43 -0.78 17.04 -3.61
N TRP A 44 -0.72 16.14 -2.63
CA TRP A 44 -1.75 16.01 -1.59
C TRP A 44 -1.41 16.75 -0.30
N GLY A 45 -0.13 17.07 -0.07
CA GLY A 45 0.37 17.49 1.23
C GLY A 45 0.38 16.35 2.26
N TYR A 46 1.10 16.58 3.36
CA TYR A 46 1.32 15.56 4.40
C TYR A 46 0.01 15.09 5.06
N GLY A 47 -0.93 16.00 5.34
CA GLY A 47 -2.17 15.69 6.04
C GLY A 47 -3.07 14.72 5.27
N LYS A 48 -3.42 15.05 4.01
CA LYS A 48 -4.24 14.19 3.14
C LYS A 48 -3.52 12.87 2.82
N PHE A 49 -2.20 12.92 2.61
CA PHE A 49 -1.41 11.71 2.39
C PHE A 49 -1.52 10.76 3.59
N LEU A 50 -1.24 11.24 4.80
CA LEU A 50 -1.26 10.40 5.99
C LEU A 50 -2.67 9.86 6.29
N SER A 51 -3.68 10.73 6.29
CA SER A 51 -5.05 10.31 6.60
C SER A 51 -5.58 9.27 5.63
N TYR A 52 -5.31 9.42 4.33
CA TYR A 52 -5.71 8.46 3.31
C TYR A 52 -5.05 7.08 3.49
N HIS A 53 -3.73 7.03 3.68
CA HIS A 53 -3.03 5.74 3.79
C HIS A 53 -3.35 5.03 5.10
N VAL A 54 -3.52 5.78 6.19
CA VAL A 54 -3.94 5.23 7.48
C VAL A 54 -5.36 4.68 7.38
N SER A 55 -6.32 5.47 6.89
CA SER A 55 -7.71 5.01 6.76
C SER A 55 -7.82 3.81 5.82
N ASN A 56 -7.07 3.80 4.73
CA ASN A 56 -7.07 2.69 3.77
C ASN A 56 -6.48 1.41 4.37
N ALA A 57 -5.39 1.50 5.13
CA ALA A 57 -4.82 0.34 5.83
C ALA A 57 -5.80 -0.26 6.85
N PHE A 58 -6.51 0.58 7.62
CA PHE A 58 -7.56 0.10 8.52
C PHE A 58 -8.73 -0.51 7.76
N ARG A 59 -9.15 0.10 6.65
CA ARG A 59 -10.25 -0.40 5.82
C ARG A 59 -9.94 -1.76 5.23
N TYR A 60 -8.74 -1.95 4.67
CA TYR A 60 -8.29 -3.24 4.16
C TYR A 60 -8.25 -4.27 5.30
N ARG A 61 -7.69 -3.91 6.48
CA ARG A 61 -7.55 -4.86 7.59
C ARG A 61 -8.88 -5.28 8.21
N LEU A 62 -9.88 -4.40 8.24
CA LEU A 62 -11.20 -4.64 8.85
C LEU A 62 -12.23 -5.18 7.86
N LEU A 63 -12.24 -4.69 6.61
CA LEU A 63 -13.27 -5.00 5.63
C LEU A 63 -12.74 -5.83 4.46
N GLY A 64 -11.43 -5.96 4.28
CA GLY A 64 -10.84 -6.61 3.09
C GLY A 64 -10.99 -5.78 1.81
N HIS A 65 -11.43 -4.52 1.90
CA HIS A 65 -11.68 -3.64 0.77
C HIS A 65 -10.68 -2.47 0.77
N ALA A 66 -10.16 -2.15 -0.40
CA ALA A 66 -9.36 -0.96 -0.68
C ALA A 66 -10.26 0.25 -0.98
N HIS A 67 -9.75 1.47 -0.80
CA HIS A 67 -10.40 2.66 -1.33
C HIS A 67 -10.50 2.56 -2.86
N ALA A 68 -11.72 2.67 -3.39
CA ALA A 68 -11.98 2.68 -4.83
C ALA A 68 -11.47 3.98 -5.49
N ASP A 69 -11.53 5.10 -4.77
CA ASP A 69 -11.19 6.42 -5.28
C ASP A 69 -9.69 6.73 -5.09
N TYR A 70 -8.83 5.93 -5.75
CA TYR A 70 -7.40 6.23 -5.78
C TYR A 70 -7.06 7.14 -6.95
N GLU A 71 -6.77 8.40 -6.65
CA GLU A 71 -6.38 9.38 -7.67
C GLU A 71 -5.03 8.98 -8.30
N VAL A 72 -4.99 8.94 -9.63
CA VAL A 72 -3.79 8.67 -10.40
C VAL A 72 -2.96 9.97 -10.49
N VAL A 73 -1.95 10.09 -9.63
CA VAL A 73 -0.97 11.18 -9.70
C VAL A 73 0.17 10.73 -10.61
N ARG A 74 0.25 11.28 -11.83
CA ARG A 74 1.34 11.05 -12.80
C ARG A 74 2.21 12.28 -12.91
#